data_AF-A0A938LG07-F1
#
_entry.id   AF-A0A938LG07-F1
#
_cell.length_a   1.000
_cell.length_b   1.000
_cell.length_c   1.000
_cell.angle_alpha   90.00
_cell.angle_beta   90.00
_cell.angle_gamma   90.00
#
_symmetry.space_group_name_H-M   'P 1'
#
loop_
_entity.id
_entity.type
_entity.pdbx_description
1 polymer ?
#
loop_
_entity_poly.entity_id
_entity_poly.type
_entity_poly.pdbx_seq_one_letter_code
_entity_poly.pdbx_strand_id
1 'polypeptide(L)'
;MPPLRLTSAAAAVASLLLAIPARCDETTCLLASGGRSVVSIAVAGTARQRTRAAAGTLAAQLRRISGATFELQVSGEVGSVVVGTVADFPRFAAELPLEPREDERETFLLRSHAGGVWVIGTTELAVEHAVWDLLYRIGYRQFFPGPTWEVVPQAQDLSVSVDVVERPSYLSRHIWYGYGPWDYAREPYQDWCEKNLATNGIELDTGHIGELLRHRYADIFKEHPEYLALVEGQRTSDKFCISNPGLRKLVVDHALDHFASQPHGDSLSVEPSDGLGWCECAECAKLGSPSDRAVFLANEVATAVSEKHPGKWFGMYAYGGHVAPPNIGVHPRIVVSVATAFGSAGLTLDELMSGWQARGATIGVREYFSVHPWDRDVPGGAGGWSSARGSDLDYLARTIPRFHKRGARFFSAESSDNWGLCGRAHSPFAEPLIFCRISVYAEVSPTRSFFTLMFRGTHVQFVRAS
;
A
#
# COMPACT_ATOMS: atom_id res chain seq x y z
N MET A 1 35.82 -11.60 76.36
CA MET A 1 36.14 -10.83 75.15
C MET A 1 36.43 -11.79 74.00
N PRO A 2 35.50 -12.04 73.07
CA PRO A 2 35.80 -12.72 71.82
C PRO A 2 35.90 -11.71 70.65
N PRO A 3 36.65 -12.03 69.59
CA PRO A 3 37.17 -11.06 68.63
C PRO A 3 36.27 -10.82 67.42
N LEU A 4 36.43 -9.63 66.82
CA LEU A 4 35.77 -9.13 65.62
C LEU A 4 35.98 -10.06 64.41
N ARG A 5 34.90 -10.31 63.67
CA ARG A 5 34.90 -10.91 62.33
C ARG A 5 34.95 -9.80 61.27
N LEU A 6 35.96 -9.83 60.41
CA LEU A 6 36.00 -9.12 59.13
C LEU A 6 35.37 -10.03 58.06
N THR A 7 34.27 -9.57 57.47
CA THR A 7 33.59 -10.23 56.35
C THR A 7 34.19 -9.80 55.02
N SER A 8 34.80 -10.72 54.28
CA SER A 8 35.21 -10.54 52.89
C SER A 8 34.03 -10.86 51.95
N ALA A 9 33.63 -9.88 51.14
CA ALA A 9 32.63 -10.06 50.08
C ALA A 9 33.27 -10.76 48.87
N ALA A 10 32.74 -11.92 48.47
CA ALA A 10 33.07 -12.57 47.22
C ALA A 10 32.03 -12.19 46.16
N ALA A 11 32.47 -11.56 45.06
CA ALA A 11 31.64 -11.24 43.91
C ALA A 11 31.35 -12.51 43.09
N ALA A 12 30.07 -12.88 42.99
CA ALA A 12 29.60 -13.92 42.08
C ALA A 12 29.33 -13.29 40.70
N VAL A 13 30.13 -13.66 39.70
CA VAL A 13 29.85 -13.35 38.30
C VAL A 13 28.86 -14.40 37.78
N ALA A 14 27.60 -14.03 37.66
CA ALA A 14 26.59 -14.84 37.00
C ALA A 14 26.70 -14.64 35.48
N SER A 15 27.24 -15.63 34.77
CA SER A 15 27.20 -15.67 33.30
C SER A 15 25.77 -15.94 32.84
N LEU A 16 25.08 -14.88 32.40
CA LEU A 16 23.80 -14.97 31.72
C LEU A 16 24.03 -15.54 30.31
N LEU A 17 23.83 -16.85 30.14
CA LEU A 17 23.72 -17.46 28.81
C LEU A 17 22.43 -16.95 28.15
N LEU A 18 22.55 -15.91 27.34
CA LEU A 18 21.53 -15.51 26.38
C LEU A 18 21.35 -16.68 25.40
N ALA A 19 20.19 -17.35 25.47
CA ALA A 19 19.77 -18.28 24.45
C ALA A 19 19.56 -17.49 23.14
N ILE A 20 20.57 -17.53 22.27
CA ILE A 20 20.44 -17.07 20.89
C ILE A 20 19.49 -18.07 20.22
N PRO A 21 18.32 -17.66 19.68
CA PRO A 21 17.50 -18.58 18.92
C PRO A 21 18.35 -19.09 17.75
N ALA A 22 18.42 -20.41 17.61
CA ALA A 22 19.06 -21.03 16.45
C ALA A 22 18.40 -20.46 15.20
N ARG A 23 19.15 -19.69 14.41
CA ARG A 23 18.74 -19.38 13.04
C ARG A 23 18.65 -20.73 12.32
N CYS A 24 17.47 -21.09 11.83
CA CYS A 24 17.41 -22.08 10.75
C CYS A 24 18.25 -21.49 9.62
N ASP A 25 19.35 -22.15 9.25
CA ASP A 25 20.14 -21.75 8.09
C ASP A 25 19.24 -21.83 6.86
N GLU A 26 19.05 -20.70 6.18
CA GLU A 26 18.37 -20.68 4.89
C GLU A 26 19.09 -21.66 3.94
N THR A 27 18.33 -22.55 3.32
CA THR A 27 18.91 -23.55 2.41
C THR A 27 19.02 -22.97 1.01
N THR A 28 20.23 -22.80 0.50
CA THR A 28 20.45 -22.38 -0.90
C THR A 28 19.92 -23.45 -1.87
N CYS A 29 19.00 -23.05 -2.74
CA CYS A 29 18.50 -23.87 -3.85
C CYS A 29 19.15 -23.42 -5.16
N LEU A 30 19.72 -24.37 -5.92
CA LEU A 30 20.12 -24.15 -7.30
C LEU A 30 18.88 -24.25 -8.20
N LEU A 31 18.60 -23.25 -9.02
CA LEU A 31 17.48 -23.20 -9.96
C LEU A 31 17.92 -23.46 -11.40
N ALA A 32 19.08 -22.93 -11.78
CA ALA A 32 19.71 -23.20 -13.08
C ALA A 32 21.23 -23.30 -12.94
N SER A 33 21.86 -24.08 -13.80
CA SER A 33 23.31 -24.09 -13.97
C SER A 33 23.72 -24.21 -15.43
N GLY A 34 24.69 -23.39 -15.83
CA GLY A 34 25.15 -23.29 -17.22
C GLY A 34 24.01 -23.02 -18.21
N GLY A 35 23.00 -22.22 -17.80
CA GLY A 35 21.84 -21.89 -18.63
C GLY A 35 20.85 -23.03 -18.85
N ARG A 36 20.89 -24.08 -18.02
CA ARG A 36 19.90 -25.16 -17.98
C ARG A 36 19.22 -25.21 -16.63
N SER A 37 17.91 -25.45 -16.61
CA SER A 37 17.15 -25.57 -15.38
C SER A 37 17.50 -26.89 -14.68
N VAL A 38 17.57 -26.83 -13.35
CA VAL A 38 17.73 -28.04 -12.51
C VAL A 38 16.47 -28.34 -11.70
N VAL A 39 15.44 -27.49 -11.85
CA VAL A 39 14.11 -27.61 -11.23
C VAL A 39 13.02 -27.37 -12.27
N SER A 40 11.85 -27.97 -12.06
CA SER A 40 10.61 -27.61 -12.75
C SER A 40 9.80 -26.61 -11.91
N ILE A 41 8.77 -26.00 -12.51
CA ILE A 41 7.78 -25.19 -11.78
C ILE A 41 6.48 -25.98 -11.72
N ALA A 42 6.02 -26.27 -10.51
CA ALA A 42 4.83 -27.07 -10.27
C ALA A 42 3.65 -26.24 -9.79
N VAL A 43 2.48 -26.51 -10.35
CA VAL A 43 1.18 -25.96 -9.91
C VAL A 43 0.20 -27.10 -9.63
N ALA A 44 -0.76 -26.90 -8.73
CA ALA A 44 -1.79 -27.91 -8.49
C ALA A 44 -2.70 -28.11 -9.71
N GLY A 45 -3.24 -29.32 -9.88
CA GLY A 45 -4.28 -29.59 -10.88
C GLY A 45 -5.55 -28.76 -10.67
N THR A 46 -5.83 -28.37 -9.43
CA THR A 46 -6.94 -27.52 -9.02
C THR A 46 -6.65 -26.02 -9.11
N ALA A 47 -5.41 -25.63 -9.39
CA ALA A 47 -5.01 -24.23 -9.40
C ALA A 47 -5.86 -23.43 -10.40
N ARG A 48 -6.35 -22.27 -9.95
CA ARG A 48 -7.14 -21.35 -10.74
C ARG A 48 -6.29 -20.63 -11.80
N GLN A 49 -6.95 -19.97 -12.76
CA GLN A 49 -6.28 -19.34 -13.90
C GLN A 49 -5.24 -18.31 -13.48
N ARG A 50 -5.53 -17.47 -12.48
CA ARG A 50 -4.63 -16.42 -12.01
C ARG A 50 -3.34 -17.00 -11.42
N THR A 51 -3.46 -18.04 -10.59
CA THR A 51 -2.31 -18.79 -10.06
C THR A 51 -1.46 -19.43 -11.16
N ARG A 52 -2.09 -20.03 -12.19
CA ARG A 52 -1.36 -20.61 -13.34
C ARG A 52 -0.63 -19.54 -14.15
N ALA A 53 -1.25 -18.38 -14.34
CA ALA A 53 -0.63 -17.25 -14.99
C ALA A 53 0.60 -16.77 -14.19
N ALA A 54 0.51 -16.65 -12.87
CA ALA A 54 1.63 -16.29 -12.01
C ALA A 54 2.80 -17.29 -12.12
N ALA A 55 2.53 -18.60 -12.16
CA ALA A 55 3.55 -19.61 -12.39
C ALA A 55 4.21 -19.49 -13.79
N GLY A 56 3.41 -19.19 -14.81
CA GLY A 56 3.91 -18.91 -16.16
C GLY A 56 4.80 -17.66 -16.21
N THR A 57 4.41 -16.60 -15.50
CA THR A 57 5.22 -15.38 -15.33
C THR A 57 6.56 -15.71 -14.68
N LEU A 58 6.56 -16.51 -13.60
CA LEU A 58 7.80 -16.95 -12.97
C LEU A 58 8.70 -17.70 -13.96
N ALA A 59 8.15 -18.67 -14.70
CA ALA A 59 8.88 -19.44 -15.71
C ALA A 59 9.51 -18.54 -16.78
N ALA A 60 8.73 -17.59 -17.31
CA ALA A 60 9.16 -16.66 -18.33
C ALA A 60 10.29 -15.74 -17.82
N GLN A 61 10.17 -15.20 -16.61
CA GLN A 61 11.18 -14.32 -16.04
C GLN A 61 12.47 -15.07 -15.67
N LEU A 62 12.38 -16.25 -15.07
CA LEU A 62 13.56 -17.08 -14.80
C LEU A 62 14.30 -17.46 -16.09
N ARG A 63 13.58 -17.69 -17.19
CA ARG A 63 14.18 -17.90 -18.52
C ARG A 63 14.89 -16.65 -19.03
N ARG A 64 14.30 -15.46 -18.91
CA ARG A 64 14.96 -14.20 -19.29
C ARG A 64 16.22 -13.92 -18.46
N ILE A 65 16.24 -14.37 -17.21
CA ILE A 65 17.36 -14.17 -16.29
C ILE A 65 18.50 -15.15 -16.55
N SER A 66 18.18 -16.43 -16.73
CA SER A 66 19.20 -17.49 -16.77
C SER A 66 19.48 -18.08 -18.14
N GLY A 67 18.61 -17.83 -19.12
CA GLY A 67 18.59 -18.54 -20.40
C GLY A 67 17.98 -19.94 -20.34
N ALA A 68 17.71 -20.47 -19.14
CA ALA A 68 17.15 -21.81 -18.96
C ALA A 68 15.64 -21.87 -19.22
N THR A 69 15.16 -22.98 -19.79
CA THR A 69 13.72 -23.26 -19.89
C THR A 69 13.23 -23.94 -18.62
N PHE A 70 12.25 -23.35 -17.94
CA PHE A 70 11.61 -23.93 -16.76
C PHE A 70 10.27 -24.53 -17.17
N GLU A 71 10.14 -25.86 -17.11
CA GLU A 71 8.92 -26.55 -17.51
C GLU A 71 7.83 -26.38 -16.44
N LEU A 72 6.61 -26.04 -16.89
CA LEU A 72 5.42 -26.03 -16.05
C LEU A 72 4.87 -27.46 -15.93
N GLN A 73 4.71 -27.94 -14.71
CA GLN A 73 4.17 -29.26 -14.41
C GLN A 73 2.91 -29.15 -13.55
N VAL A 74 1.94 -30.02 -13.83
CA VAL A 74 0.74 -30.16 -13.01
C VAL A 74 1.01 -31.27 -11.99
N SER A 75 0.88 -30.95 -10.70
CA SER A 75 1.31 -31.75 -9.53
C SER A 75 2.83 -31.83 -9.35
N GLY A 76 3.33 -31.20 -8.29
CA GLY A 76 4.76 -31.18 -7.96
C GLY A 76 5.10 -32.25 -6.92
N GLU A 77 5.97 -33.18 -7.30
CA GLU A 77 6.76 -33.97 -6.36
C GLU A 77 8.11 -33.29 -6.08
N VAL A 78 8.91 -33.91 -5.20
CA VAL A 78 10.24 -33.47 -4.74
C VAL A 78 11.11 -33.03 -5.93
N GLY A 79 11.70 -31.82 -5.87
CA GLY A 79 12.55 -31.29 -6.95
C GLY A 79 11.97 -30.13 -7.77
N SER A 80 10.94 -29.44 -7.28
CA SER A 80 10.23 -28.38 -8.01
C SER A 80 10.10 -27.07 -7.23
N VAL A 81 9.96 -25.97 -7.97
CA VAL A 81 9.44 -24.70 -7.45
C VAL A 81 7.91 -24.81 -7.42
N VAL A 82 7.33 -24.87 -6.22
CA VAL A 82 5.89 -25.05 -6.03
C VAL A 82 5.22 -23.68 -5.96
N VAL A 83 4.31 -23.40 -6.89
CA VAL A 83 3.56 -22.14 -6.96
C VAL A 83 2.07 -22.44 -6.77
N GLY A 84 1.44 -21.83 -5.76
CA GLY A 84 0.01 -22.04 -5.52
C GLY A 84 -0.51 -21.37 -4.28
N THR A 85 -1.80 -21.54 -4.02
CA THR A 85 -2.41 -21.07 -2.77
C THR A 85 -2.30 -22.13 -1.67
N VAL A 86 -2.51 -21.73 -0.42
CA VAL A 86 -2.64 -22.69 0.70
C VAL A 86 -3.82 -23.66 0.50
N ALA A 87 -4.87 -23.25 -0.21
CA ALA A 87 -5.97 -24.13 -0.58
C ALA A 87 -5.57 -25.19 -1.62
N ASP A 88 -4.67 -24.85 -2.55
CA ASP A 88 -4.08 -25.79 -3.51
C ASP A 88 -3.13 -26.79 -2.83
N PHE A 89 -2.45 -26.35 -1.76
CA PHE A 89 -1.47 -27.15 -1.02
C PHE A 89 -1.70 -27.07 0.51
N PRO A 90 -2.70 -27.79 1.06
CA PRO A 90 -3.10 -27.69 2.46
C PRO A 90 -2.02 -28.05 3.49
N ARG A 91 -0.91 -28.68 3.06
CA ARG A 91 0.25 -28.93 3.92
C ARG A 91 0.89 -27.67 4.51
N PHE A 92 0.61 -26.50 3.93
CA PHE A 92 1.10 -25.19 4.40
C PHE A 92 0.11 -24.47 5.33
N ALA A 93 -0.97 -25.14 5.77
CA ALA A 93 -1.98 -24.55 6.64
C ALA A 93 -1.46 -24.26 8.06
N ALA A 94 -0.27 -24.77 8.43
CA ALA A 94 0.39 -24.42 9.68
C ALA A 94 1.09 -23.04 9.61
N GLU A 95 1.50 -22.62 8.41
CA GLU A 95 2.18 -21.34 8.18
C GLU A 95 1.26 -20.25 7.64
N LEU A 96 0.22 -20.61 6.88
CA LEU A 96 -0.69 -19.68 6.23
C LEU A 96 -2.15 -20.03 6.52
N PRO A 97 -3.03 -19.05 6.79
CA PRO A 97 -4.45 -19.31 7.03
C PRO A 97 -5.17 -19.75 5.76
N LEU A 98 -5.94 -20.84 5.85
CA LEU A 98 -6.83 -21.32 4.77
C LEU A 98 -7.96 -20.33 4.47
N GLU A 99 -8.46 -19.65 5.49
CA GLU A 99 -9.48 -18.61 5.41
C GLU A 99 -8.86 -17.30 5.88
N PRO A 100 -8.19 -16.53 4.99
CA PRO A 100 -7.51 -15.31 5.37
C PRO A 100 -8.51 -14.23 5.79
N ARG A 101 -8.19 -13.52 6.88
CA ARG A 101 -8.83 -12.24 7.21
C ARG A 101 -8.52 -11.19 6.15
N GLU A 102 -9.23 -10.06 6.18
CA GLU A 102 -9.03 -8.97 5.22
C GLU A 102 -7.57 -8.49 5.15
N ASP A 103 -6.90 -8.40 6.30
CA ASP A 103 -5.49 -8.01 6.44
C ASP A 103 -4.48 -9.12 6.08
N GLU A 104 -4.97 -10.31 5.73
CA GLU A 104 -4.15 -11.49 5.41
C GLU A 104 -4.28 -11.92 3.95
N ARG A 105 -5.13 -11.25 3.15
CA ARG A 105 -5.37 -11.57 1.74
C ARG A 105 -4.11 -11.52 0.87
N GLU A 106 -3.11 -10.76 1.26
CA GLU A 106 -1.83 -10.59 0.56
C GLU A 106 -0.67 -11.33 1.26
N THR A 107 -0.95 -12.18 2.26
CA THR A 107 0.11 -12.91 2.99
C THR A 107 0.64 -14.07 2.15
N PHE A 108 1.97 -14.22 2.11
CA PHE A 108 2.62 -15.32 1.38
C PHE A 108 3.86 -15.87 2.09
N LEU A 109 4.22 -17.10 1.73
CA LEU A 109 5.41 -17.84 2.15
C LEU A 109 6.37 -17.98 0.96
N LEU A 110 7.62 -17.61 1.17
CA LEU A 110 8.75 -17.97 0.31
C LEU A 110 9.75 -18.79 1.12
N ARG A 111 9.98 -20.04 0.72
CA ARG A 111 10.95 -20.91 1.40
C ARG A 111 11.73 -21.78 0.43
N SER A 112 13.05 -21.63 0.40
CA SER A 112 13.94 -22.49 -0.36
C SER A 112 14.30 -23.76 0.41
N HIS A 113 14.51 -24.84 -0.34
CA HIS A 113 15.00 -26.13 0.16
C HIS A 113 15.93 -26.75 -0.90
N ALA A 114 16.60 -27.86 -0.57
CA ALA A 114 17.65 -28.43 -1.43
C ALA A 114 17.24 -28.79 -2.87
N GLY A 115 15.93 -28.90 -3.14
CA GLY A 115 15.41 -29.28 -4.45
C GLY A 115 14.40 -28.28 -5.03
N GLY A 116 14.24 -27.09 -4.44
CA GLY A 116 13.22 -26.17 -4.93
C GLY A 116 12.92 -25.00 -4.01
N VAL A 117 11.80 -24.34 -4.31
CA VAL A 117 11.29 -23.19 -3.55
C VAL A 117 9.78 -23.31 -3.43
N TRP A 118 9.24 -23.08 -2.24
CA TRP A 118 7.81 -22.92 -2.02
C TRP A 118 7.44 -21.47 -2.19
N VAL A 119 6.47 -21.20 -3.07
CA VAL A 119 5.91 -19.89 -3.41
C VAL A 119 4.41 -19.98 -3.18
N ILE A 120 3.99 -19.78 -1.93
CA ILE A 120 2.63 -20.09 -1.47
C ILE A 120 1.93 -18.84 -0.96
N GLY A 121 0.75 -18.52 -1.50
CA GLY A 121 -0.07 -17.38 -1.05
C GLY A 121 -1.33 -17.81 -0.31
N THR A 122 -1.89 -16.92 0.52
CA THR A 122 -3.24 -17.10 1.09
C THR A 122 -4.34 -16.92 0.03
N THR A 123 -4.09 -16.11 -0.99
CA THR A 123 -4.98 -15.88 -2.14
C THR A 123 -4.22 -15.92 -3.46
N GLU A 124 -4.94 -15.87 -4.58
CA GLU A 124 -4.33 -15.75 -5.92
C GLU A 124 -3.50 -14.46 -6.08
N LEU A 125 -3.92 -13.35 -5.46
CA LEU A 125 -3.15 -12.10 -5.42
C LEU A 125 -1.85 -12.27 -4.63
N ALA A 126 -1.92 -12.93 -3.47
CA ALA A 126 -0.72 -13.20 -2.66
C ALA A 126 0.31 -14.07 -3.41
N VAL A 127 -0.14 -14.98 -4.29
CA VAL A 127 0.77 -15.76 -5.14
C VAL A 127 1.49 -14.87 -6.15
N GLU A 128 0.80 -13.91 -6.77
CA GLU A 128 1.44 -12.93 -7.67
C GLU A 128 2.48 -12.09 -6.94
N HIS A 129 2.16 -11.62 -5.74
CA HIS A 129 3.12 -10.90 -4.89
C HIS A 129 4.32 -11.76 -4.52
N ALA A 130 4.10 -13.03 -4.15
CA ALA A 130 5.19 -13.97 -3.84
C ALA A 130 6.12 -14.20 -5.04
N VAL A 131 5.56 -14.34 -6.25
CA VAL A 131 6.33 -14.48 -7.49
C VAL A 131 7.19 -13.24 -7.74
N TRP A 132 6.60 -12.04 -7.65
CA TRP A 132 7.34 -10.80 -7.89
C TRP A 132 8.36 -10.50 -6.78
N ASP A 133 8.09 -10.82 -5.51
CA ASP A 133 9.08 -10.70 -4.43
C ASP A 133 10.23 -11.69 -4.59
N LEU A 134 9.97 -12.94 -5.03
CA LEU A 134 11.03 -13.89 -5.35
C LEU A 134 11.92 -13.38 -6.49
N LEU A 135 11.33 -12.88 -7.58
CA LEU A 135 12.06 -12.29 -8.71
C LEU A 135 12.86 -11.07 -8.25
N TYR A 136 12.30 -10.23 -7.38
CA TYR A 136 13.02 -9.12 -6.76
C TYR A 136 14.23 -9.63 -5.95
N ARG A 137 14.08 -10.67 -5.12
CA ARG A 137 15.21 -11.25 -4.36
C ARG A 137 16.31 -11.80 -5.26
N ILE A 138 15.95 -12.33 -6.43
CA ILE A 138 16.89 -12.80 -7.46
C ILE A 138 17.64 -11.64 -8.16
N GLY A 139 17.05 -10.45 -8.20
CA GLY A 139 17.69 -9.25 -8.76
C GLY A 139 16.89 -8.54 -9.86
N TYR A 140 15.72 -9.05 -10.25
CA TYR A 140 14.81 -8.37 -11.18
C TYR A 140 14.35 -7.03 -10.59
N ARG A 141 14.29 -5.95 -11.39
CA ARG A 141 13.74 -4.65 -10.98
C ARG A 141 12.91 -4.03 -12.10
N GLN A 142 11.83 -3.33 -11.74
CA GLN A 142 11.19 -2.36 -12.62
C GLN A 142 10.96 -1.06 -11.84
N PHE A 143 11.80 -0.07 -12.12
CA PHE A 143 11.84 1.16 -11.34
C PHE A 143 10.64 2.08 -11.60
N PHE A 144 10.12 2.08 -12.83
CA PHE A 144 9.00 2.90 -13.27
C PHE A 144 8.17 2.17 -14.33
N PRO A 145 6.97 2.67 -14.67
CA PRO A 145 6.18 2.19 -15.78
C PRO A 145 6.94 2.18 -17.11
N GLY A 146 6.88 1.05 -17.81
CA GLY A 146 7.43 0.88 -19.15
C GLY A 146 8.79 0.16 -19.22
N PRO A 147 9.12 -0.42 -20.39
CA PRO A 147 10.27 -1.32 -20.56
C PRO A 147 11.63 -0.63 -20.38
N THR A 148 11.70 0.69 -20.58
CA THR A 148 12.93 1.48 -20.38
C THR A 148 13.45 1.41 -18.93
N TRP A 149 12.56 1.14 -17.98
CA TRP A 149 12.86 1.10 -16.55
C TRP A 149 12.98 -0.32 -15.98
N GLU A 150 12.95 -1.32 -16.86
CA GLU A 150 13.10 -2.72 -16.49
C GLU A 150 14.57 -3.13 -16.50
N VAL A 151 14.99 -3.79 -15.42
CA VAL A 151 16.32 -4.39 -15.28
C VAL A 151 16.15 -5.88 -15.03
N VAL A 152 16.62 -6.68 -15.98
CA VAL A 152 16.63 -8.15 -15.89
C VAL A 152 18.06 -8.61 -15.66
N PRO A 153 18.40 -9.17 -14.49
CA PRO A 153 19.76 -9.67 -14.24
C PRO A 153 20.08 -10.83 -15.17
N GLN A 154 21.35 -11.02 -15.49
CA GLN A 154 21.83 -12.14 -16.30
C GLN A 154 22.63 -13.10 -15.40
N ALA A 155 22.14 -14.33 -15.22
CA ALA A 155 22.74 -15.32 -14.33
C ALA A 155 22.48 -16.76 -14.81
N GLN A 156 23.45 -17.34 -15.54
CA GLN A 156 23.36 -18.73 -16.04
C GLN A 156 23.40 -19.78 -14.93
N ASP A 157 24.13 -19.48 -13.85
CA ASP A 157 24.09 -20.21 -12.59
C ASP A 157 23.24 -19.41 -11.62
N LEU A 158 21.99 -19.83 -11.46
CA LEU A 158 20.98 -19.13 -10.68
C LEU A 158 20.70 -19.93 -9.41
N SER A 159 20.88 -19.31 -8.26
CA SER A 159 20.53 -19.88 -6.96
C SER A 159 19.79 -18.85 -6.11
N VAL A 160 18.99 -19.34 -5.16
CA VAL A 160 18.25 -18.50 -4.21
C VAL A 160 18.26 -19.13 -2.82
N SER A 161 18.32 -18.26 -1.81
CA SER A 161 18.22 -18.58 -0.39
C SER A 161 17.16 -17.67 0.20
N VAL A 162 16.08 -18.24 0.73
CA VAL A 162 14.96 -17.48 1.29
C VAL A 162 14.17 -18.34 2.28
N ASP A 163 13.81 -17.78 3.44
CA ASP A 163 12.83 -18.38 4.36
C ASP A 163 12.05 -17.25 5.06
N VAL A 164 10.93 -16.83 4.46
CA VAL A 164 10.11 -15.73 4.95
C VAL A 164 8.61 -16.00 4.81
N VAL A 165 7.85 -15.49 5.76
CA VAL A 165 6.41 -15.26 5.60
C VAL A 165 6.22 -13.74 5.60
N GLU A 166 5.69 -13.21 4.51
CA GLU A 166 5.57 -11.78 4.29
C GLU A 166 4.10 -11.37 4.20
N ARG A 167 3.80 -10.15 4.64
CA ARG A 167 2.49 -9.49 4.49
C ARG A 167 2.71 -7.98 4.36
N PRO A 168 1.85 -7.25 3.66
CA PRO A 168 2.00 -5.82 3.53
C PRO A 168 1.71 -5.10 4.87
N SER A 169 2.47 -4.05 5.14
CA SER A 169 2.32 -3.18 6.31
C SER A 169 1.18 -2.17 6.11
N TYR A 170 0.96 -1.76 4.86
CA TYR A 170 -0.19 -0.98 4.42
C TYR A 170 -1.14 -1.86 3.62
N LEU A 171 -2.40 -1.94 4.05
CA LEU A 171 -3.43 -2.79 3.45
C LEU A 171 -3.96 -2.27 2.11
N SER A 172 -3.72 -0.98 1.84
CA SER A 172 -3.94 -0.35 0.55
C SER A 172 -2.86 0.70 0.35
N ARG A 173 -2.26 0.71 -0.85
CA ARG A 173 -1.07 1.50 -1.17
C ARG A 173 -1.08 1.86 -2.64
N HIS A 174 -1.34 3.13 -2.93
CA HIS A 174 -1.58 3.59 -4.29
C HIS A 174 -0.84 4.90 -4.59
N ILE A 175 -0.10 4.95 -5.69
CA ILE A 175 0.42 6.21 -6.27
C ILE A 175 -0.38 6.48 -7.53
N TRP A 176 -1.29 7.45 -7.51
CA TRP A 176 -2.19 7.66 -8.63
C TRP A 176 -1.93 8.98 -9.33
N TYR A 177 -2.21 8.99 -10.63
CA TYR A 177 -2.09 10.19 -11.43
C TYR A 177 -3.32 11.06 -11.26
N GLY A 178 -3.14 12.36 -10.97
CA GLY A 178 -4.24 13.29 -10.64
C GLY A 178 -5.43 13.25 -11.60
N TYR A 179 -5.17 13.02 -12.90
CA TYR A 179 -6.16 12.91 -13.96
C TYR A 179 -6.27 11.49 -14.56
N GLY A 180 -5.72 10.50 -13.85
CA GLY A 180 -5.53 9.14 -14.33
C GLY A 180 -4.41 9.02 -15.37
N PRO A 181 -4.00 7.78 -15.71
CA PRO A 181 -3.08 7.55 -16.81
C PRO A 181 -3.77 7.85 -18.14
N TRP A 182 -3.05 8.59 -19.00
CA TRP A 182 -3.32 8.62 -20.43
C TRP A 182 -3.35 7.20 -21.00
N ASP A 183 -4.05 6.99 -22.12
CA ASP A 183 -4.28 5.63 -22.64
C ASP A 183 -2.98 4.84 -22.88
N TYR A 184 -1.91 5.50 -23.35
CA TYR A 184 -0.60 4.87 -23.57
C TYR A 184 0.11 4.45 -22.27
N ALA A 185 -0.22 5.08 -21.14
CA ALA A 185 0.41 4.85 -19.85
C ALA A 185 -0.37 3.86 -18.96
N ARG A 186 -1.60 3.51 -19.33
CA ARG A 186 -2.49 2.65 -18.51
C ARG A 186 -1.90 1.26 -18.29
N GLU A 187 -1.57 0.55 -19.36
CA GLU A 187 -0.99 -0.81 -19.29
C GLU A 187 0.42 -0.79 -18.64
N PRO A 188 1.35 0.09 -19.03
CA PRO A 188 2.64 0.20 -18.35
C PRO A 188 2.56 0.48 -16.85
N TYR A 189 1.57 1.28 -16.43
CA TYR A 189 1.35 1.58 -15.01
C TYR A 189 0.77 0.38 -14.25
N GLN A 190 -0.20 -0.33 -14.83
CA GLN A 190 -0.74 -1.56 -14.24
C GLN A 190 0.35 -2.63 -14.08
N ASP A 191 1.15 -2.85 -15.12
CA ASP A 191 2.30 -3.76 -15.10
C ASP A 191 3.32 -3.37 -14.00
N TRP A 192 3.60 -2.08 -13.86
CA TRP A 192 4.46 -1.58 -12.79
C TRP A 192 3.88 -1.83 -11.40
N CYS A 193 2.57 -1.63 -11.22
CA CYS A 193 1.88 -1.92 -9.96
C CYS A 193 2.02 -3.39 -9.60
N GLU A 194 1.72 -4.32 -10.50
CA GLU A 194 1.85 -5.77 -10.25
C GLU A 194 3.28 -6.15 -9.82
N LYS A 195 4.28 -5.70 -10.58
CA LYS A 195 5.70 -6.03 -10.36
C LYS A 195 6.30 -5.43 -9.10
N ASN A 196 5.75 -4.31 -8.64
CA ASN A 196 6.15 -3.65 -7.41
C ASN A 196 5.14 -3.92 -6.28
N LEU A 197 4.33 -4.97 -6.44
CA LEU A 197 3.33 -5.45 -5.50
C LEU A 197 2.21 -4.43 -5.24
N ALA A 198 2.15 -3.27 -5.87
CA ALA A 198 1.25 -2.14 -5.55
C ALA A 198 -0.21 -2.35 -6.00
N THR A 199 -0.60 -3.61 -6.17
CA THR A 199 -1.98 -4.08 -6.23
C THR A 199 -2.46 -4.42 -4.83
N ASN A 200 -3.74 -4.20 -4.51
CA ASN A 200 -4.22 -4.24 -3.13
C ASN A 200 -5.14 -5.44 -2.86
N GLY A 201 -5.06 -6.01 -1.66
CA GLY A 201 -6.05 -6.96 -1.15
C GLY A 201 -7.31 -6.30 -0.60
N ILE A 202 -7.22 -4.98 -0.32
CA ILE A 202 -8.34 -4.10 0.00
C ILE A 202 -8.31 -2.90 -0.94
N GLU A 203 -9.29 -2.81 -1.84
CA GLU A 203 -9.47 -1.64 -2.68
C GLU A 203 -10.21 -0.54 -1.90
N LEU A 204 -9.48 0.49 -1.46
CA LEU A 204 -10.02 1.64 -0.75
C LEU A 204 -10.37 2.77 -1.73
N ASP A 205 -11.65 3.08 -1.85
CA ASP A 205 -12.15 4.26 -2.55
C ASP A 205 -12.21 5.45 -1.59
N THR A 206 -11.44 6.48 -1.88
CA THR A 206 -11.54 7.78 -1.22
C THR A 206 -11.49 8.87 -2.28
N GLY A 207 -12.55 9.67 -2.37
CA GLY A 207 -12.68 10.71 -3.38
C GLY A 207 -13.98 11.49 -3.19
N HIS A 208 -14.01 12.75 -3.61
CA HIS A 208 -15.20 13.59 -3.42
C HIS A 208 -16.41 12.97 -4.14
N ILE A 209 -17.39 12.48 -3.36
CA ILE A 209 -18.60 11.85 -3.92
C ILE A 209 -19.76 12.84 -4.05
N GLY A 210 -19.68 13.99 -3.39
CA GLY A 210 -20.80 14.93 -3.32
C GLY A 210 -21.18 15.52 -4.69
N GLU A 211 -20.20 15.87 -5.52
CA GLU A 211 -20.43 16.31 -6.90
C GLU A 211 -21.09 15.21 -7.74
N LEU A 212 -20.61 13.97 -7.59
CA LEU A 212 -21.17 12.81 -8.27
C LEU A 212 -22.62 12.58 -7.86
N LEU A 213 -22.94 12.66 -6.57
CA LEU A 213 -24.30 12.53 -6.06
C LEU A 213 -25.19 13.66 -6.55
N ARG A 214 -24.71 14.90 -6.52
CA ARG A 214 -25.45 16.06 -7.04
C ARG A 214 -25.77 15.91 -8.53
N HIS A 215 -24.81 15.44 -9.31
CA HIS A 215 -25.01 15.18 -10.74
C HIS A 215 -25.97 14.00 -10.98
N ARG A 216 -25.76 12.87 -10.29
CA ARG A 216 -26.58 11.65 -10.43
C ARG A 216 -28.04 11.88 -10.06
N TYR A 217 -28.29 12.67 -9.01
CA TYR A 217 -29.62 12.95 -8.50
C TYR A 217 -30.07 14.38 -8.81
N ALA A 218 -29.64 14.94 -9.96
CA ALA A 218 -29.84 16.35 -10.28
C ALA A 218 -31.31 16.80 -10.19
N ASP A 219 -32.26 15.96 -10.60
CA ASP A 219 -33.69 16.30 -10.52
C ASP A 219 -34.20 16.33 -9.08
N ILE A 220 -33.74 15.42 -8.22
CA ILE A 220 -34.04 15.45 -6.78
C ILE A 220 -33.47 16.73 -6.15
N PHE A 221 -32.26 17.14 -6.49
CA PHE A 221 -31.67 18.39 -5.97
C PHE A 221 -32.36 19.66 -6.50
N LYS A 222 -32.99 19.62 -7.68
CA LYS A 222 -33.83 20.72 -8.18
C LYS A 222 -35.16 20.81 -7.43
N GLU A 223 -35.78 19.67 -7.13
CA GLU A 223 -37.03 19.59 -6.36
C GLU A 223 -36.81 19.91 -4.87
N HIS A 224 -35.64 19.56 -4.34
CA HIS A 224 -35.23 19.74 -2.95
C HIS A 224 -33.98 20.63 -2.83
N PRO A 225 -34.05 21.93 -3.18
CA PRO A 225 -32.91 22.83 -3.05
C PRO A 225 -32.41 22.93 -1.61
N GLU A 226 -33.24 22.65 -0.61
CA GLU A 226 -32.89 22.59 0.81
C GLU A 226 -31.85 21.51 1.17
N TYR A 227 -31.58 20.57 0.26
CA TYR A 227 -30.50 19.59 0.39
C TYR A 227 -29.12 20.22 0.19
N LEU A 228 -29.00 21.32 -0.56
CA LEU A 228 -27.74 22.03 -0.73
C LEU A 228 -27.47 22.97 0.44
N ALA A 229 -26.20 23.20 0.74
CA ALA A 229 -25.77 24.07 1.83
C ALA A 229 -26.27 25.51 1.63
N LEU A 230 -26.80 26.11 2.70
CA LEU A 230 -27.09 27.54 2.77
C LEU A 230 -25.78 28.28 3.10
N VAL A 231 -25.34 29.18 2.23
CA VAL A 231 -24.14 30.01 2.41
C VAL A 231 -24.52 31.44 2.04
N GLU A 232 -24.29 32.40 2.93
CA GLU A 232 -24.64 33.82 2.72
C GLU A 232 -26.11 34.02 2.29
N GLY A 233 -27.01 33.19 2.82
CA GLY A 233 -28.44 33.22 2.50
C GLY A 233 -28.84 32.56 1.18
N GLN A 234 -27.91 31.97 0.43
CA GLN A 234 -28.16 31.29 -0.85
C GLN A 234 -27.80 29.81 -0.82
N ARG A 235 -28.45 28.99 -1.65
CA ARG A 235 -28.19 27.54 -1.77
C ARG A 235 -27.52 27.18 -3.09
N THR A 236 -26.33 27.72 -3.29
CA THR A 236 -25.54 27.57 -4.52
C THR A 236 -24.26 26.74 -4.32
N SER A 237 -23.89 26.46 -3.07
CA SER A 237 -22.73 25.64 -2.73
C SER A 237 -22.92 24.18 -3.16
N ASP A 238 -21.84 23.54 -3.60
CA ASP A 238 -21.79 22.11 -3.88
C ASP A 238 -21.79 21.25 -2.60
N LYS A 239 -21.63 21.87 -1.43
CA LYS A 239 -21.78 21.18 -0.14
C LYS A 239 -23.23 20.91 0.20
N PHE A 240 -23.41 19.96 1.11
CA PHE A 240 -24.70 19.45 1.53
C PHE A 240 -25.18 20.05 2.86
N CYS A 241 -26.50 20.20 2.99
CA CYS A 241 -27.18 20.56 4.23
C CYS A 241 -27.43 19.30 5.07
N ILE A 242 -26.39 18.87 5.80
CA ILE A 242 -26.38 17.57 6.51
C ILE A 242 -27.47 17.47 7.58
N SER A 243 -27.95 18.59 8.15
CA SER A 243 -29.08 18.56 9.09
C SER A 243 -30.40 18.10 8.47
N ASN A 244 -30.55 18.14 7.14
CA ASN A 244 -31.76 17.71 6.45
C ASN A 244 -31.86 16.16 6.41
N PRO A 245 -32.88 15.55 7.06
CA PRO A 245 -33.00 14.09 7.10
C PRO A 245 -33.28 13.45 5.74
N GLY A 246 -33.95 14.16 4.82
CA GLY A 246 -34.22 13.66 3.47
C GLY A 246 -32.94 13.50 2.65
N LEU A 247 -32.03 14.48 2.76
CA LEU A 247 -30.70 14.38 2.15
C LEU A 247 -29.90 13.21 2.73
N ARG A 248 -29.87 13.07 4.06
CA ARG A 248 -29.13 11.96 4.68
C ARG A 248 -29.67 10.61 4.24
N LYS A 249 -31.00 10.47 4.18
CA LYS A 249 -31.66 9.27 3.64
C LYS A 249 -31.21 8.99 2.20
N LEU A 250 -31.21 9.99 1.31
CA LEU A 250 -30.77 9.83 -0.07
C LEU A 250 -29.33 9.27 -0.17
N VAL A 251 -28.41 9.81 0.65
CA VAL A 251 -27.01 9.37 0.66
C VAL A 251 -26.87 7.94 1.21
N VAL A 252 -27.61 7.60 2.27
CA VAL A 252 -27.63 6.24 2.84
C VAL A 252 -28.20 5.24 1.83
N ASP A 253 -29.33 5.56 1.19
CA ASP A 253 -29.96 4.69 0.19
C ASP A 253 -28.99 4.42 -0.98
N HIS A 254 -28.30 5.46 -1.47
CA HIS A 254 -27.28 5.32 -2.50
C HIS A 254 -26.17 4.33 -2.10
N ALA A 255 -25.66 4.44 -0.87
CA ALA A 255 -24.59 3.56 -0.39
C ALA A 255 -25.06 2.11 -0.24
N LEU A 256 -26.30 1.89 0.21
CA LEU A 256 -26.90 0.55 0.29
C LEU A 256 -27.09 -0.05 -1.12
N ASP A 257 -27.55 0.74 -2.08
CA ASP A 257 -27.72 0.31 -3.48
C ASP A 257 -26.38 -0.01 -4.16
N HIS A 258 -25.33 0.76 -3.83
CA HIS A 258 -23.97 0.48 -4.29
C HIS A 258 -23.54 -0.94 -3.88
N PHE A 259 -23.61 -1.29 -2.59
CA PHE A 259 -23.19 -2.62 -2.13
C PHE A 259 -24.19 -3.74 -2.45
N ALA A 260 -25.46 -3.42 -2.70
CA ALA A 260 -26.41 -4.39 -3.25
C ALA A 260 -26.06 -4.78 -4.70
N SER A 261 -25.62 -3.81 -5.52
CA SER A 261 -25.21 -4.04 -6.91
C SER A 261 -23.77 -4.54 -7.06
N GLN A 262 -22.89 -4.22 -6.10
CA GLN A 262 -21.49 -4.61 -6.10
C GLN A 262 -21.10 -5.29 -4.77
N PRO A 263 -21.65 -6.47 -4.46
CA PRO A 263 -21.47 -7.11 -3.16
C PRO A 263 -20.01 -7.52 -2.87
N HIS A 264 -19.19 -7.68 -3.92
CA HIS A 264 -17.77 -8.02 -3.79
C HIS A 264 -16.84 -6.82 -3.62
N GLY A 265 -17.33 -5.58 -3.79
CA GLY A 265 -16.52 -4.37 -3.56
C GLY A 265 -16.13 -4.25 -2.08
N ASP A 266 -14.90 -3.83 -1.80
CA ASP A 266 -14.40 -3.72 -0.43
C ASP A 266 -14.83 -2.43 0.26
N SER A 267 -15.01 -1.35 -0.50
CA SER A 267 -15.23 -0.02 0.07
C SER A 267 -16.06 0.92 -0.79
N LEU A 268 -16.46 2.04 -0.19
CA LEU A 268 -17.16 3.16 -0.83
C LEU A 268 -16.65 4.48 -0.21
N SER A 269 -16.38 5.50 -1.01
CA SER A 269 -16.08 6.82 -0.46
C SER A 269 -17.31 7.46 0.20
N VAL A 270 -17.10 8.11 1.35
CA VAL A 270 -18.10 8.92 2.08
C VAL A 270 -17.66 10.38 2.21
N GLU A 271 -16.68 10.77 1.41
CA GLU A 271 -16.09 12.10 1.41
C GLU A 271 -17.07 13.16 0.85
N PRO A 272 -17.27 14.29 1.55
CA PRO A 272 -18.06 15.41 1.04
C PRO A 272 -17.57 15.92 -0.32
N SER A 273 -18.39 16.73 -1.00
CA SER A 273 -17.95 17.51 -2.18
C SER A 273 -16.65 18.27 -1.87
N ASP A 274 -15.81 18.59 -2.85
CA ASP A 274 -14.58 19.35 -2.65
C ASP A 274 -14.88 20.82 -2.23
N GLY A 275 -13.85 21.53 -1.77
CA GLY A 275 -13.90 22.95 -1.47
C GLY A 275 -14.46 23.32 -0.10
N LEU A 276 -14.80 24.61 0.06
CA LEU A 276 -15.38 25.20 1.27
C LEU A 276 -16.91 25.35 1.12
N GLY A 277 -17.53 26.34 1.79
CA GLY A 277 -18.96 26.62 1.63
C GLY A 277 -19.88 25.66 2.40
N TRP A 278 -19.50 25.32 3.63
CA TRP A 278 -20.32 24.49 4.52
C TRP A 278 -21.61 25.20 4.93
N CYS A 279 -22.69 24.44 5.12
CA CYS A 279 -24.01 24.99 5.42
C CYS A 279 -24.05 25.83 6.71
N GLU A 280 -24.55 27.05 6.63
CA GLU A 280 -24.66 28.03 7.72
C GLU A 280 -26.05 28.03 8.39
N CYS A 281 -26.95 27.14 7.97
CA CYS A 281 -28.29 27.09 8.56
C CYS A 281 -28.24 26.71 10.05
N ALA A 282 -29.23 27.19 10.82
CA ALA A 282 -29.27 27.00 12.27
C ALA A 282 -29.19 25.54 12.70
N GLU A 283 -29.79 24.61 11.95
CA GLU A 283 -29.75 23.19 12.28
C GLU A 283 -28.37 22.54 11.99
N CYS A 284 -27.68 22.94 10.92
CA CYS A 284 -26.30 22.49 10.68
C CYS A 284 -25.33 23.09 11.71
N ALA A 285 -25.57 24.32 12.17
CA ALA A 285 -24.76 24.93 13.22
C ALA A 285 -24.80 24.12 14.53
N LYS A 286 -25.94 23.52 14.88
CA LYS A 286 -26.10 22.65 16.05
C LYS A 286 -25.30 21.34 15.96
N LEU A 287 -25.02 20.86 14.75
CA LEU A 287 -24.21 19.65 14.55
C LEU A 287 -22.71 19.89 14.83
N GLY A 288 -22.28 21.15 14.97
CA GLY A 288 -20.91 21.49 15.33
C GLY A 288 -20.07 21.93 14.14
N SER A 289 -18.79 21.60 14.20
CA SER A 289 -17.77 21.97 13.20
C SER A 289 -18.03 21.31 11.83
N PRO A 290 -17.41 21.78 10.74
CA PRO A 290 -17.39 21.07 9.47
C PRO A 290 -17.01 19.59 9.58
N SER A 291 -16.00 19.26 10.40
CA SER A 291 -15.60 17.87 10.67
C SER A 291 -16.69 17.08 11.37
N ASP A 292 -17.36 17.66 12.36
CA ASP A 292 -18.49 17.01 13.04
C ASP A 292 -19.61 16.67 12.07
N ARG A 293 -19.94 17.61 11.18
CA ARG A 293 -20.99 17.41 10.16
C ARG A 293 -20.61 16.33 9.17
N ALA A 294 -19.38 16.39 8.64
CA ALA A 294 -18.87 15.40 7.69
C ALA A 294 -18.91 13.98 8.28
N VAL A 295 -18.39 13.82 9.49
CA VAL A 295 -18.35 12.55 10.21
C VAL A 295 -19.76 12.08 10.61
N PHE A 296 -20.67 13.00 10.92
CA PHE A 296 -22.06 12.65 11.24
C PHE A 296 -22.73 11.93 10.06
N LEU A 297 -22.64 12.49 8.85
CA LEU A 297 -23.18 11.85 7.65
C LEU A 297 -22.44 10.54 7.33
N ALA A 298 -21.10 10.54 7.40
CA ALA A 298 -20.30 9.35 7.14
C ALA A 298 -20.62 8.20 8.12
N ASN A 299 -20.86 8.51 9.39
CA ASN A 299 -21.26 7.52 10.40
C ASN A 299 -22.64 6.93 10.12
N GLU A 300 -23.62 7.74 9.70
CA GLU A 300 -24.95 7.22 9.33
C GLU A 300 -24.85 6.24 8.15
N VAL A 301 -24.07 6.60 7.12
CA VAL A 301 -23.79 5.70 5.98
C VAL A 301 -23.09 4.42 6.45
N ALA A 302 -21.99 4.56 7.20
CA ALA A 302 -21.18 3.43 7.62
C ALA A 302 -21.97 2.46 8.53
N THR A 303 -22.81 2.98 9.42
CA THR A 303 -23.67 2.19 10.31
C THR A 303 -24.69 1.40 9.50
N ALA A 304 -25.48 2.09 8.65
CA ALA A 304 -26.53 1.45 7.86
C ALA A 304 -25.97 0.37 6.91
N VAL A 305 -24.83 0.66 6.25
CA VAL A 305 -24.18 -0.31 5.38
C VAL A 305 -23.60 -1.47 6.19
N SER A 306 -22.95 -1.23 7.34
CA SER A 306 -22.36 -2.31 8.14
C SER A 306 -23.40 -3.29 8.69
N GLU A 307 -24.63 -2.82 8.96
CA GLU A 307 -25.75 -3.67 9.38
C GLU A 307 -26.23 -4.62 8.27
N LYS A 308 -26.27 -4.15 7.01
CA LYS A 308 -26.79 -4.94 5.87
C LYS A 308 -25.71 -5.67 5.08
N HIS A 309 -24.50 -5.11 5.05
CA HIS A 309 -23.33 -5.55 4.31
C HIS A 309 -22.10 -5.48 5.23
N PRO A 310 -21.93 -6.47 6.14
CA PRO A 310 -20.80 -6.46 7.06
C PRO A 310 -19.47 -6.58 6.30
N GLY A 311 -18.40 -6.02 6.89
CA GLY A 311 -17.06 -6.14 6.29
C GLY A 311 -16.75 -5.08 5.23
N LYS A 312 -17.55 -4.02 5.06
CA LYS A 312 -17.21 -2.91 4.15
C LYS A 312 -16.35 -1.84 4.83
N TRP A 313 -15.54 -1.15 4.04
CA TRP A 313 -14.73 -0.01 4.43
C TRP A 313 -15.29 1.29 3.82
N PHE A 314 -15.00 2.43 4.44
CA PHE A 314 -15.45 3.72 3.94
C PHE A 314 -14.29 4.71 3.90
N GLY A 315 -14.00 5.27 2.73
CA GLY A 315 -12.94 6.27 2.60
C GLY A 315 -13.43 7.68 2.90
N MET A 316 -12.66 8.42 3.69
CA MET A 316 -12.88 9.85 3.93
C MET A 316 -11.52 10.57 4.03
N TYR A 317 -11.46 11.85 3.68
CA TYR A 317 -10.28 12.68 3.92
C TYR A 317 -10.38 13.48 5.21
N ALA A 318 -9.25 13.68 5.88
CA ALA A 318 -9.07 14.84 6.75
C ALA A 318 -8.33 15.90 5.94
N TYR A 319 -9.10 16.79 5.31
CA TYR A 319 -8.64 17.67 4.25
C TYR A 319 -9.48 18.95 4.20
N GLY A 320 -8.87 20.05 3.76
CA GLY A 320 -9.57 21.31 3.49
C GLY A 320 -10.34 21.84 4.70
N GLY A 321 -11.65 22.06 4.52
CA GLY A 321 -12.52 22.64 5.54
C GLY A 321 -12.83 21.73 6.73
N HIS A 322 -12.55 20.42 6.64
CA HIS A 322 -12.83 19.42 7.68
C HIS A 322 -11.58 18.64 8.09
N VAL A 323 -10.41 19.28 8.06
CA VAL A 323 -9.13 18.66 8.43
C VAL A 323 -8.99 18.36 9.93
N ALA A 324 -9.58 19.20 10.79
CA ALA A 324 -9.49 19.03 12.24
C ALA A 324 -10.21 17.75 12.71
N PRO A 325 -9.72 17.04 13.73
CA PRO A 325 -10.46 15.94 14.33
C PRO A 325 -11.83 16.39 14.84
N PRO A 326 -12.88 15.56 14.69
CA PRO A 326 -14.22 15.90 15.17
C PRO A 326 -14.29 15.83 16.69
N ASN A 327 -15.38 16.36 17.25
CA ASN A 327 -15.79 16.22 18.64
C ASN A 327 -16.62 14.94 18.87
N ILE A 328 -17.14 14.34 17.81
CA ILE A 328 -17.91 13.08 17.84
C ILE A 328 -17.01 11.86 17.56
N GLY A 329 -17.47 10.67 17.93
CA GLY A 329 -16.81 9.41 17.58
C GLY A 329 -16.93 9.11 16.07
N VAL A 330 -15.92 8.44 15.53
CA VAL A 330 -15.86 8.01 14.12
C VAL A 330 -16.10 6.50 14.07
N HIS A 331 -16.94 6.05 13.14
CA HIS A 331 -17.18 4.63 12.94
C HIS A 331 -15.86 3.91 12.57
N PRO A 332 -15.53 2.75 13.19
CA PRO A 332 -14.19 2.15 13.07
C PRO A 332 -13.84 1.67 11.67
N ARG A 333 -14.86 1.43 10.81
CA ARG A 333 -14.67 1.07 9.40
C ARG A 333 -14.50 2.28 8.45
N ILE A 334 -14.51 3.50 8.99
CA ILE A 334 -14.13 4.70 8.23
C ILE A 334 -12.61 4.84 8.30
N VAL A 335 -11.97 4.78 7.12
CA VAL A 335 -10.57 5.12 6.94
C VAL A 335 -10.47 6.61 6.67
N VAL A 336 -9.91 7.35 7.62
CA VAL A 336 -9.62 8.78 7.48
C VAL A 336 -8.21 8.94 6.95
N SER A 337 -8.11 9.26 5.67
CA SER A 337 -6.87 9.58 4.98
C SER A 337 -6.44 11.02 5.29
N VAL A 338 -5.50 11.18 6.21
CA VAL A 338 -5.03 12.49 6.65
C VAL A 338 -4.13 13.10 5.58
N ALA A 339 -4.52 14.26 5.06
CA ALA A 339 -3.79 14.93 4.00
C ALA A 339 -2.51 15.59 4.53
N THR A 340 -1.40 15.42 3.80
CA THR A 340 -0.11 16.08 4.13
C THR A 340 -0.02 17.51 3.61
N ALA A 341 -1.06 17.98 2.92
CA ALA A 341 -1.26 19.32 2.41
C ALA A 341 -2.73 19.75 2.58
N PHE A 342 -3.06 20.99 2.22
CA PHE A 342 -4.42 21.56 2.23
C PHE A 342 -5.09 21.65 3.60
N GLY A 343 -4.40 22.32 4.52
CA GLY A 343 -4.92 22.67 5.83
C GLY A 343 -4.27 21.86 6.94
N SER A 344 -4.17 22.47 8.11
CA SER A 344 -3.60 21.84 9.30
C SER A 344 -4.45 22.03 10.55
N ALA A 345 -5.42 22.96 10.49
CA ALA A 345 -6.14 23.46 11.66
C ALA A 345 -5.22 23.90 12.82
N GLY A 346 -4.00 24.36 12.51
CA GLY A 346 -2.99 24.73 13.51
C GLY A 346 -2.29 23.56 14.18
N LEU A 347 -2.54 22.32 13.74
CA LEU A 347 -1.95 21.08 14.26
C LEU A 347 -0.85 20.57 13.34
N THR A 348 0.11 19.85 13.91
CA THR A 348 1.05 19.04 13.14
C THR A 348 0.34 17.80 12.55
N LEU A 349 0.92 17.19 11.53
CA LEU A 349 0.39 15.95 10.94
C LEU A 349 0.25 14.83 11.98
N ASP A 350 1.22 14.69 12.88
CA ASP A 350 1.18 13.70 13.96
C ASP A 350 0.02 13.96 14.94
N GLU A 351 -0.28 15.23 15.25
CA GLU A 351 -1.40 15.63 16.09
C GLU A 351 -2.75 15.40 15.40
N LEU A 352 -2.83 15.66 14.09
CA LEU A 352 -4.02 15.34 13.29
C LEU A 352 -4.29 13.83 13.33
N MET A 353 -3.30 13.01 12.97
CA MET A 353 -3.42 11.54 12.99
C MET A 353 -3.84 11.03 14.38
N SER A 354 -3.17 11.51 15.43
CA SER A 354 -3.47 11.10 16.82
C SER A 354 -4.87 11.55 17.25
N GLY A 355 -5.28 12.75 16.87
CA GLY A 355 -6.59 13.30 17.20
C GLY A 355 -7.74 12.55 16.51
N TRP A 356 -7.59 12.22 15.23
CA TRP A 356 -8.55 11.38 14.51
C TRP A 356 -8.60 9.95 15.08
N GLN A 357 -7.45 9.37 15.41
CA GLN A 357 -7.37 8.04 16.02
C GLN A 357 -8.04 8.01 17.40
N ALA A 358 -7.89 9.08 18.20
CA ALA A 358 -8.56 9.22 19.49
C ALA A 358 -10.09 9.29 19.39
N ARG A 359 -10.63 9.55 18.19
CA ARG A 359 -12.07 9.48 17.91
C ARG A 359 -12.53 8.11 17.37
N GLY A 360 -11.63 7.15 17.22
CA GLY A 360 -11.95 5.79 16.76
C GLY A 360 -11.74 5.56 15.26
N ALA A 361 -11.22 6.54 14.53
CA ALA A 361 -10.95 6.41 13.10
C ALA A 361 -9.84 5.39 12.82
N THR A 362 -10.00 4.60 11.75
CA THR A 362 -8.88 3.89 11.12
C THR A 362 -8.08 4.92 10.31
N ILE A 363 -6.75 4.91 10.44
CA ILE A 363 -5.92 5.97 9.86
C ILE A 363 -5.34 5.56 8.51
N GLY A 364 -5.52 6.46 7.54
CA GLY A 364 -4.79 6.48 6.27
C GLY A 364 -3.97 7.77 6.12
N VAL A 365 -3.16 7.83 5.06
CA VAL A 365 -2.44 9.04 4.66
C VAL A 365 -2.78 9.37 3.21
N ARG A 366 -3.08 10.65 2.96
CA ARG A 366 -3.14 11.24 1.62
C ARG A 366 -1.90 12.13 1.43
N GLU A 367 -0.92 11.60 0.71
CA GLU A 367 0.33 12.28 0.38
C GLU A 367 0.29 12.87 -1.03
N TYR A 368 1.24 13.77 -1.31
CA TYR A 368 1.42 14.38 -2.63
C TYR A 368 2.88 14.22 -3.03
N PHE A 369 3.14 13.27 -3.93
CA PHE A 369 4.50 12.96 -4.39
C PHE A 369 4.96 13.84 -5.52
N SER A 370 4.07 14.18 -6.44
CA SER A 370 4.33 15.16 -7.48
C SER A 370 3.01 15.71 -7.98
N VAL A 371 2.92 17.02 -8.13
CA VAL A 371 1.77 17.67 -8.73
C VAL A 371 2.34 18.70 -9.67
N HIS A 372 2.36 18.40 -10.97
CA HIS A 372 2.98 19.22 -12.00
C HIS A 372 2.67 20.72 -11.87
N PRO A 373 1.41 21.16 -11.60
CA PRO A 373 1.11 22.57 -11.34
C PRO A 373 1.90 23.22 -10.18
N TRP A 374 2.37 22.44 -9.21
CA TRP A 374 3.10 22.90 -8.02
C TRP A 374 4.61 22.81 -8.20
N ASP A 375 5.10 21.64 -8.59
CA ASP A 375 6.54 21.37 -8.71
C ASP A 375 7.13 21.82 -10.06
N ARG A 376 6.28 22.02 -11.07
CA ARG A 376 6.61 22.45 -12.44
C ARG A 376 7.66 21.57 -13.12
N ASP A 377 7.69 20.28 -12.75
CA ASP A 377 8.71 19.31 -13.19
C ASP A 377 10.15 19.72 -12.87
N VAL A 378 10.35 20.69 -11.97
CA VAL A 378 11.69 21.13 -11.60
C VAL A 378 12.33 20.04 -10.73
N PRO A 379 13.59 19.63 -10.98
CA PRO A 379 14.27 18.67 -10.12
C PRO A 379 14.33 19.11 -8.65
N GLY A 380 13.62 18.40 -7.76
CA GLY A 380 13.48 18.74 -6.33
C GLY A 380 12.31 19.69 -6.03
N GLY A 381 11.60 20.14 -7.06
CA GLY A 381 10.54 21.15 -7.09
C GLY A 381 11.00 22.52 -6.58
N ALA A 382 10.05 23.42 -6.32
CA ALA A 382 10.32 24.78 -5.87
C ALA A 382 10.70 24.88 -4.36
N GLY A 383 10.86 23.74 -3.68
CA GLY A 383 11.05 23.66 -2.23
C GLY A 383 9.72 23.61 -1.45
N GLY A 384 9.75 23.07 -0.22
CA GLY A 384 8.61 23.09 0.69
C GLY A 384 7.45 22.15 0.29
N TRP A 385 6.23 22.68 0.23
CA TRP A 385 5.03 21.90 -0.14
C TRP A 385 4.89 21.69 -1.66
N SER A 386 5.61 22.48 -2.46
CA SER A 386 5.71 22.41 -3.93
C SER A 386 6.91 21.58 -4.41
N SER A 387 7.48 20.74 -3.55
CA SER A 387 8.55 19.81 -3.91
C SER A 387 7.98 18.51 -4.45
N ALA A 388 8.62 17.94 -5.47
CA ALA A 388 8.36 16.58 -5.94
C ALA A 388 8.90 15.54 -4.95
N ARG A 389 8.18 15.39 -3.82
CA ARG A 389 8.54 14.53 -2.67
C ARG A 389 8.72 13.06 -3.04
N GLY A 390 8.09 12.58 -4.10
CA GLY A 390 8.23 11.22 -4.61
C GLY A 390 9.66 10.88 -5.06
N SER A 391 10.48 11.89 -5.35
CA SER A 391 11.89 11.72 -5.74
C SER A 391 12.88 11.92 -4.58
N ASP A 392 12.41 12.35 -3.40
CA ASP A 392 13.25 12.58 -2.21
C ASP A 392 13.30 11.30 -1.35
N LEU A 393 14.31 10.47 -1.62
CA LEU A 393 14.47 9.17 -0.94
C LEU A 393 14.65 9.32 0.58
N ASP A 394 15.31 10.39 1.03
CA ASP A 394 15.51 10.68 2.44
C ASP A 394 14.18 11.04 3.12
N TYR A 395 13.30 11.78 2.41
CA TYR A 395 11.94 12.03 2.85
C TYR A 395 11.13 10.74 2.94
N LEU A 396 11.10 9.93 1.89
CA LEU A 396 10.32 8.69 1.85
C LEU A 396 10.77 7.70 2.93
N ALA A 397 12.08 7.52 3.08
CA ALA A 397 12.70 6.66 4.08
C ALA A 397 12.34 7.04 5.51
N ARG A 398 12.13 8.34 5.79
CA ARG A 398 11.72 8.82 7.12
C ARG A 398 10.21 8.78 7.32
N THR A 399 9.43 9.17 6.31
CA THR A 399 8.01 9.49 6.51
C THR A 399 7.11 8.27 6.43
N ILE A 400 7.31 7.38 5.46
CA ILE A 400 6.43 6.20 5.30
C ILE A 400 6.51 5.28 6.54
N PRO A 401 7.70 4.94 7.11
CA PRO A 401 7.75 4.16 8.34
C PRO A 401 7.19 4.91 9.54
N ARG A 402 7.40 6.24 9.60
CA ARG A 402 6.85 7.09 10.66
C ARG A 402 5.33 7.08 10.65
N PHE A 403 4.69 7.24 9.49
CA PHE A 403 3.23 7.19 9.37
C PHE A 403 2.69 5.84 9.85
N HIS A 404 3.32 4.74 9.43
CA HIS A 404 2.94 3.39 9.87
C HIS A 404 3.08 3.22 11.40
N LYS A 405 4.19 3.70 11.98
CA LYS A 405 4.43 3.72 13.43
C LYS A 405 3.40 4.56 14.19
N ARG A 406 2.82 5.58 13.54
CA ARG A 406 1.74 6.41 14.06
C ARG A 406 0.34 5.84 13.81
N GLY A 407 0.24 4.60 13.34
CA GLY A 407 -1.02 3.88 13.19
C GLY A 407 -1.65 3.94 11.81
N ALA A 408 -1.03 4.61 10.82
CA ALA A 408 -1.51 4.54 9.44
C ALA A 408 -1.42 3.11 8.90
N ARG A 409 -2.48 2.64 8.26
CA ARG A 409 -2.55 1.34 7.58
C ARG A 409 -3.00 1.43 6.13
N PHE A 410 -3.39 2.63 5.68
CA PHE A 410 -3.76 2.93 4.31
C PHE A 410 -2.88 4.08 3.82
N PHE A 411 -2.42 4.02 2.57
CA PHE A 411 -1.55 5.04 2.00
C PHE A 411 -1.96 5.33 0.56
N SER A 412 -2.19 6.59 0.27
CA SER A 412 -2.43 7.08 -1.09
C SER A 412 -1.54 8.28 -1.33
N ALA A 413 -0.89 8.33 -2.49
CA ALA A 413 -0.14 9.49 -2.94
C ALA A 413 -0.64 9.96 -4.30
N GLU A 414 -1.04 11.23 -4.38
CA GLU A 414 -1.29 11.90 -5.64
C GLU A 414 0.03 12.25 -6.33
N SER A 415 0.03 12.11 -7.65
CA SER A 415 1.25 12.12 -8.43
C SER A 415 1.04 12.64 -9.85
N SER A 416 2.08 13.21 -10.46
CA SER A 416 2.23 13.26 -11.93
C SER A 416 2.97 11.99 -12.38
N ASP A 417 2.99 11.67 -13.66
CA ASP A 417 3.54 10.41 -14.19
C ASP A 417 5.09 10.32 -14.13
N ASN A 418 5.75 11.42 -13.80
CA ASN A 418 7.22 11.59 -13.69
C ASN A 418 7.73 11.67 -12.23
N TRP A 419 6.92 11.24 -11.27
CA TRP A 419 7.06 11.55 -9.84
C TRP A 419 8.36 11.21 -9.13
N GLY A 420 9.03 10.12 -9.49
CA GLY A 420 10.36 9.79 -8.96
C GLY A 420 11.52 10.27 -9.85
N LEU A 421 11.25 10.94 -10.99
CA LEU A 421 12.26 11.51 -11.91
C LEU A 421 12.48 13.01 -11.66
N CYS A 422 11.49 13.69 -11.08
CA CYS A 422 11.53 15.11 -10.74
C CYS A 422 12.38 15.42 -9.49
N GLY A 423 13.66 15.03 -9.47
CA GLY A 423 14.53 15.17 -8.31
C GLY A 423 16.00 15.37 -8.64
N ARG A 424 16.82 15.72 -7.62
CA ARG A 424 18.29 15.55 -7.67
C ARG A 424 18.71 14.09 -7.95
N ALA A 425 17.74 13.16 -7.89
CA ALA A 425 17.73 11.82 -8.46
C ALA A 425 17.90 11.74 -10.01
N HIS A 426 18.07 12.87 -10.72
CA HIS A 426 18.60 12.90 -12.10
C HIS A 426 20.00 12.27 -12.25
N SER A 427 20.67 11.97 -11.14
CA SER A 427 21.85 11.12 -11.17
C SER A 427 21.42 9.67 -11.38
N PRO A 428 22.09 8.88 -12.22
CA PRO A 428 21.76 7.47 -12.47
C PRO A 428 22.02 6.58 -11.25
N PHE A 429 21.74 7.03 -10.02
CA PHE A 429 22.11 6.40 -8.74
C PHE A 429 20.95 6.36 -7.73
N ALA A 430 19.77 6.88 -8.07
CA ALA A 430 18.63 6.90 -7.18
C ALA A 430 17.69 5.73 -7.48
N GLU A 431 17.16 5.10 -6.42
CA GLU A 431 16.31 3.90 -6.48
C GLU A 431 14.81 4.25 -6.29
N PRO A 432 14.00 4.35 -7.37
CA PRO A 432 12.54 4.53 -7.26
C PRO A 432 11.78 3.37 -6.57
N LEU A 433 12.41 2.20 -6.42
CA LEU A 433 11.82 0.99 -5.77
C LEU A 433 11.51 1.18 -4.28
N ILE A 434 12.08 2.23 -3.68
CA ILE A 434 12.03 2.48 -2.25
C ILE A 434 10.59 2.70 -1.77
N PHE A 435 9.71 3.30 -2.57
CA PHE A 435 8.32 3.50 -2.15
C PHE A 435 7.54 2.18 -1.96
N CYS A 436 7.51 1.34 -2.99
CA CYS A 436 6.69 0.13 -2.96
C CYS A 436 7.19 -0.85 -1.90
N ARG A 437 8.51 -0.99 -1.71
CA ARG A 437 9.02 -1.84 -0.63
C ARG A 437 8.87 -1.22 0.76
N ILE A 438 9.05 0.09 0.95
CA ILE A 438 8.79 0.69 2.27
C ILE A 438 7.29 0.62 2.61
N SER A 439 6.40 0.77 1.64
CA SER A 439 4.96 0.60 1.89
C SER A 439 4.54 -0.86 2.09
N VAL A 440 5.26 -1.84 1.54
CA VAL A 440 5.01 -3.27 1.85
C VAL A 440 5.61 -3.65 3.21
N TYR A 441 6.85 -3.29 3.50
CA TYR A 441 7.58 -3.84 4.64
C TYR A 441 7.76 -2.86 5.82
N ALA A 442 7.35 -1.58 5.67
CA ALA A 442 7.60 -0.50 6.62
C ALA A 442 9.08 -0.33 7.02
N GLU A 443 10.00 -0.86 6.22
CA GLU A 443 11.43 -0.86 6.47
C GLU A 443 12.21 -0.27 5.29
N VAL A 444 13.24 0.50 5.62
CA VAL A 444 14.22 1.01 4.66
C VAL A 444 15.33 -0.03 4.58
N SER A 445 15.25 -0.96 3.63
CA SER A 445 16.43 -1.75 3.27
C SER A 445 17.30 -0.88 2.36
N PRO A 446 18.51 -0.46 2.78
CA PRO A 446 19.42 0.23 1.89
C PRO A 446 19.93 -0.77 0.85
N THR A 447 19.27 -0.86 -0.31
CA THR A 447 19.86 -1.55 -1.46
C THR A 447 21.04 -0.71 -1.95
N ARG A 448 22.22 -0.97 -1.38
CA ARG A 448 23.50 -0.40 -1.84
C ARG A 448 23.93 -0.89 -3.23
N SER A 449 23.07 -1.58 -3.99
CA SER A 449 23.46 -2.45 -5.10
C SER A 449 23.04 -2.00 -6.50
N PHE A 450 22.65 -0.74 -6.68
CA PHE A 450 22.37 -0.18 -8.01
C PHE A 450 23.57 -0.35 -8.98
N PHE A 451 24.79 -0.03 -8.55
CA PHE A 451 25.98 -0.07 -9.43
C PHE A 451 26.46 -1.48 -9.78
N THR A 452 26.33 -2.43 -8.87
CA THR A 452 26.80 -3.81 -9.09
C THR A 452 25.95 -4.55 -10.12
N LEU A 453 24.67 -4.18 -10.23
CA LEU A 453 23.71 -4.77 -11.18
C LEU A 453 23.77 -4.11 -12.56
N MET A 454 24.00 -2.79 -12.65
CA MET A 454 24.03 -2.06 -13.93
C MET A 454 25.37 -2.17 -14.69
N PHE A 455 26.51 -2.24 -14.00
CA PHE A 455 27.84 -2.04 -14.63
C PHE A 455 28.80 -3.23 -14.55
N ARG A 456 28.33 -4.45 -14.30
CA ARG A 456 29.19 -5.65 -14.26
C ARG A 456 29.83 -6.07 -15.60
N GLY A 457 29.74 -5.24 -16.64
CA GLY A 457 30.30 -5.50 -17.98
C GLY A 457 31.34 -4.50 -18.50
N THR A 458 31.65 -3.41 -17.80
CA THR A 458 32.62 -2.41 -18.28
C THR A 458 33.71 -2.11 -17.25
N HIS A 459 34.93 -2.53 -17.54
CA HIS A 459 36.13 -2.06 -16.85
C HIS A 459 36.30 -0.55 -17.10
N VAL A 460 35.85 0.28 -16.18
CA VAL A 460 36.20 1.71 -16.17
C VAL A 460 37.15 1.93 -15.00
N GLN A 461 38.42 2.17 -15.33
CA GLN A 461 39.43 2.61 -14.36
C GLN A 461 39.05 4.00 -13.83
N PHE A 462 38.93 4.13 -12.51
CA PHE A 462 38.79 5.43 -11.85
C PHE A 462 40.14 6.16 -11.86
N VAL A 463 40.26 7.20 -12.68
CA VAL A 463 41.31 8.21 -12.50
C VAL A 463 40.84 9.15 -11.38
N ARG A 464 41.55 9.14 -10.25
CA ARG A 464 41.42 10.19 -9.24
C ARG A 464 42.00 11.48 -9.81
N ALA A 465 41.18 12.50 -9.97
CA ALA A 465 41.67 13.87 -10.08
C ALA A 465 41.83 14.44 -8.66
N SER A 466 43.05 14.92 -8.40
CA SER A 466 43.52 15.66 -7.23
C SER A 466 42.84 17.00 -7.04
#